data_AF-A0A0E3B1U9-F1
#
_entry.id   AF-A0A0E3B1U9-F1
#
_cell.length_a   1.000
_cell.length_b   1.000
_cell.length_c   1.000
_cell.angle_alpha   90.00
_cell.angle_beta   90.00
_cell.angle_gamma   90.00
#
_symmetry.space_group_name_H-M   'P 1'
#
loop_
_entity.id
_entity.type
_entity.pdbx_description
1 polymer ?
#
loop_
_entity_poly.entity_id
_entity_poly.type
_entity_poly.pdbx_seq_one_letter_code
_entity_poly.pdbx_strand_id
1 'polypeptide(L)'
;MSFPRKLEEANQYLSNGDFDKAKKVFDFLLGEDPENPEVIAGYFTSSYWDNRIDRIHNTKDGRERSHLLVQYFSEFQKAFELRKFTGTSSFRAVSESVLAEAVDQLKISVQREGLHFQDPSALLGLIRELIRFRDYRNALEILNYSSSVERNSPEFLYLKAESFFQTGEERRAILLFREAFLKDPSAAPLTILKSEPILSWIERLKNSYQEESDLKEVLPVILAEQGIFEETRNYSEKEILGYYQNLIRLKDTLNSRKDFYDFKIRCRILQHACLLLDVYRGMQYGEIYQESKKILDSVDPGFFQRRQDGIKK
;
A
#
# COMPACT_ATOMS: atom_id res chain seq x y z
N MET A 1 6.50 -15.71 -39.50
CA MET A 1 6.98 -14.84 -38.39
C MET A 1 7.60 -15.73 -37.33
N SER A 2 8.67 -15.30 -36.66
CA SER A 2 9.29 -16.08 -35.57
C SER A 2 8.36 -16.13 -34.35
N PHE A 3 8.46 -17.20 -33.56
CA PHE A 3 7.66 -17.39 -32.33
C PHE A 3 7.66 -16.15 -31.41
N PRO A 4 8.81 -15.50 -31.11
CA PRO A 4 8.81 -14.30 -30.25
C PRO A 4 7.98 -13.14 -30.80
N ARG A 5 7.97 -12.93 -32.13
CA ARG A 5 7.18 -11.86 -32.75
C ARG A 5 5.68 -12.11 -32.65
N LYS A 6 5.25 -13.36 -32.80
CA LYS A 6 3.83 -13.73 -32.64
C LYS A 6 3.38 -13.62 -31.19
N LEU A 7 4.25 -13.97 -30.24
CA LEU A 7 3.97 -13.79 -28.82
C LEU A 7 3.82 -12.30 -28.46
N GLU A 8 4.72 -11.45 -28.96
CA GLU A 8 4.64 -9.99 -28.81
C GLU A 8 3.35 -9.42 -29.44
N GLU A 9 3.00 -9.86 -30.65
CA GLU A 9 1.74 -9.50 -31.32
C GLU A 9 0.51 -9.90 -30.48
N ALA A 10 0.47 -11.12 -29.94
CA ALA A 10 -0.63 -11.58 -29.09
C ALA A 10 -0.78 -10.73 -27.81
N ASN A 11 0.35 -10.38 -27.18
CA ASN A 11 0.36 -9.51 -26.01
C ASN A 11 -0.07 -8.08 -26.34
N GLN A 12 0.31 -7.56 -27.51
CA GLN A 12 -0.16 -6.25 -27.96
C GLN A 12 -1.69 -6.23 -28.12
N TYR A 13 -2.28 -7.31 -28.64
CA TYR A 13 -3.74 -7.44 -28.68
C TYR A 13 -4.36 -7.46 -27.27
N LEU A 14 -3.76 -8.15 -26.29
CA LEU A 14 -4.20 -8.12 -24.89
C LEU A 14 -4.13 -6.70 -24.30
N SER A 15 -3.04 -5.97 -24.53
CA SER A 15 -2.86 -4.59 -24.08
C SER A 15 -3.86 -3.62 -24.70
N ASN A 16 -4.37 -3.92 -25.90
CA ASN A 16 -5.39 -3.12 -26.57
C ASN A 16 -6.83 -3.54 -26.22
N GLY A 17 -7.02 -4.59 -25.40
CA GLY A 17 -8.34 -5.15 -25.10
C GLY A 17 -8.96 -6.01 -26.22
N ASP A 18 -8.19 -6.31 -27.28
CA ASP A 18 -8.61 -7.13 -28.43
C ASP A 18 -8.50 -8.65 -28.08
N PHE A 19 -9.29 -9.11 -27.11
CA PHE A 19 -9.15 -10.46 -26.54
C PHE A 19 -9.40 -11.61 -27.54
N ASP A 20 -10.34 -11.46 -28.48
CA ASP A 20 -10.61 -12.45 -29.54
C ASP A 20 -9.39 -12.63 -30.47
N LYS A 21 -8.77 -11.52 -30.89
CA LYS A 21 -7.57 -11.58 -31.74
C LYS A 21 -6.40 -12.19 -30.98
N ALA A 22 -6.16 -11.78 -29.73
CA ALA A 22 -5.13 -12.37 -28.88
C ALA A 22 -5.32 -13.88 -28.75
N LYS A 23 -6.55 -14.33 -28.50
CA LYS A 23 -6.91 -15.75 -28.36
C LYS A 23 -6.60 -16.55 -29.61
N LYS A 24 -6.93 -16.04 -30.80
CA LYS A 24 -6.60 -16.69 -32.08
C LYS A 24 -5.09 -16.84 -32.29
N VAL A 25 -4.31 -15.83 -31.91
CA VAL A 25 -2.83 -15.91 -32.02
C VAL A 25 -2.27 -16.90 -31.01
N PHE A 26 -2.74 -16.92 -29.77
CA PHE A 26 -2.32 -17.90 -28.77
C PHE A 26 -2.73 -19.33 -29.13
N ASP A 27 -3.91 -19.53 -29.72
CA ASP A 27 -4.35 -20.85 -30.22
C ASP A 27 -3.43 -21.38 -31.32
N PHE A 28 -3.05 -20.50 -32.26
CA PHE A 28 -2.03 -20.84 -33.26
C PHE A 28 -0.70 -21.23 -32.60
N LEU A 29 -0.24 -20.46 -31.60
CA LEU A 29 1.01 -20.75 -30.90
C LEU A 29 0.95 -22.04 -30.09
N LEU A 30 -0.22 -22.40 -29.53
CA LEU A 30 -0.42 -23.69 -28.85
C LEU A 30 -0.31 -24.85 -29.82
N GLY A 31 -0.73 -24.67 -31.08
CA GLY A 31 -0.56 -25.68 -32.12
C GLY A 31 0.91 -25.96 -32.46
N GLU A 32 1.77 -24.95 -32.32
CA GLU A 32 3.22 -25.07 -32.60
C GLU A 32 4.01 -25.57 -31.39
N ASP A 33 3.68 -25.11 -30.18
CA ASP A 33 4.35 -25.46 -28.93
C ASP A 33 3.34 -25.64 -27.77
N PRO A 34 2.69 -26.83 -27.67
CA PRO A 34 1.59 -27.07 -26.74
C PRO A 34 2.00 -27.09 -25.26
N GLU A 35 3.29 -27.33 -24.97
CA GLU A 35 3.80 -27.46 -23.61
C GLU A 35 4.34 -26.13 -23.05
N ASN A 36 4.38 -25.08 -23.88
CA ASN A 36 4.95 -23.80 -23.50
C ASN A 36 4.09 -23.09 -22.44
N PRO A 37 4.59 -22.90 -21.20
CA PRO A 37 3.81 -22.29 -20.13
C PRO A 37 3.34 -20.87 -20.45
N GLU A 38 4.12 -20.10 -21.20
CA GLU A 38 3.78 -18.73 -21.60
C GLU A 38 2.58 -18.71 -22.55
N VAL A 39 2.54 -19.66 -23.49
CA VAL A 39 1.47 -19.79 -24.49
C VAL A 39 0.21 -20.34 -23.85
N ILE A 40 0.32 -21.35 -22.99
CA ILE A 40 -0.81 -21.90 -22.22
C ILE A 40 -1.45 -20.80 -21.36
N ALA A 41 -0.63 -20.04 -20.63
CA ALA A 41 -1.10 -18.93 -19.82
C ALA A 41 -1.70 -17.80 -20.66
N GLY A 42 -1.11 -17.50 -21.82
CA GLY A 42 -1.62 -16.52 -22.78
C GLY A 42 -3.00 -16.89 -23.32
N TYR A 43 -3.17 -18.13 -23.78
CA TYR A 43 -4.46 -18.64 -24.26
C TYR A 43 -5.53 -18.66 -23.16
N PHE A 44 -5.17 -19.04 -21.94
CA PHE A 44 -6.06 -18.96 -20.79
C PHE A 44 -6.46 -17.51 -20.52
N THR A 45 -5.49 -16.60 -20.49
CA THR A 45 -5.71 -15.16 -20.27
C THR A 45 -6.67 -14.59 -21.29
N SER A 46 -6.37 -14.73 -22.59
CA SER A 46 -7.23 -14.21 -23.65
C SER A 46 -8.63 -14.82 -23.61
N SER A 47 -8.75 -16.13 -23.38
CA SER A 47 -10.05 -16.81 -23.29
C SER A 47 -10.88 -16.38 -22.08
N TYR A 48 -10.24 -16.13 -20.93
CA TYR A 48 -10.92 -15.69 -19.72
C TYR A 48 -11.64 -14.34 -19.94
N TRP A 49 -10.96 -13.41 -20.60
CA TRP A 49 -11.46 -12.06 -20.84
C TRP A 49 -12.40 -11.97 -22.04
N ASP A 50 -12.11 -12.70 -23.12
CA ASP A 50 -13.00 -12.87 -24.28
C ASP A 50 -14.40 -13.34 -23.85
N ASN A 51 -14.48 -14.32 -22.94
CA ASN A 51 -15.77 -14.82 -22.42
C ASN A 51 -16.55 -13.82 -21.55
N ARG A 52 -15.96 -12.66 -21.20
CA ARG A 52 -16.55 -11.64 -20.32
C ARG A 52 -16.76 -10.31 -21.02
N ILE A 53 -16.17 -10.09 -22.19
CA ILE A 53 -16.14 -8.80 -22.86
C ILE A 53 -17.55 -8.25 -23.16
N ASP A 54 -18.47 -9.12 -23.62
CA ASP A 54 -19.85 -8.72 -23.90
C ASP A 54 -20.56 -8.22 -22.64
N ARG A 55 -20.35 -8.88 -21.50
CA ARG A 55 -20.95 -8.45 -20.24
C ARG A 55 -20.33 -7.14 -19.75
N ILE A 56 -19.03 -6.95 -19.93
CA ILE A 56 -18.35 -5.69 -19.59
C ILE A 56 -18.93 -4.54 -20.44
N HIS A 57 -19.05 -4.72 -21.75
CA HIS A 57 -19.61 -3.71 -22.66
C HIS A 57 -21.09 -3.43 -22.42
N ASN A 58 -21.88 -4.44 -22.07
CA ASN A 58 -23.30 -4.27 -21.76
C ASN A 58 -23.57 -3.69 -20.36
N THR A 59 -22.56 -3.63 -19.50
CA THR A 59 -22.66 -2.97 -18.19
C THR A 59 -22.59 -1.46 -18.38
N LYS A 60 -23.40 -0.71 -17.62
CA LYS A 60 -23.47 0.75 -17.72
C LYS A 60 -22.10 1.39 -17.44
N ASP A 61 -21.70 2.31 -18.32
CA ASP A 61 -20.50 3.14 -18.16
C ASP A 61 -20.47 3.86 -16.80
N GLY A 62 -19.27 4.05 -16.27
CA GLY A 62 -19.03 4.68 -14.99
C GLY A 62 -18.82 3.67 -13.87
N ARG A 63 -19.54 3.86 -12.76
CA ARG A 63 -19.34 3.13 -11.51
C ARG A 63 -19.49 1.63 -11.65
N GLU A 64 -20.57 1.21 -12.31
CA GLU A 64 -20.92 -0.21 -12.44
C GLU A 64 -19.88 -0.97 -13.25
N ARG A 65 -19.44 -0.41 -14.39
CA ARG A 65 -18.39 -1.02 -15.21
C ARG A 65 -17.03 -1.02 -14.51
N SER A 66 -16.66 0.08 -13.84
CA SER A 66 -15.40 0.14 -13.07
C SER A 66 -15.36 -0.94 -11.98
N HIS A 67 -16.43 -1.08 -11.19
CA HIS A 67 -16.53 -2.10 -10.15
C HIS A 67 -16.46 -3.52 -10.73
N LEU A 68 -17.18 -3.77 -11.83
CA LEU A 68 -17.19 -5.07 -12.50
C LEU A 68 -15.78 -5.46 -13.00
N LEU A 69 -15.04 -4.52 -13.57
CA LEU A 69 -13.67 -4.75 -14.04
C LEU A 69 -12.74 -5.13 -12.89
N VAL A 70 -12.78 -4.40 -11.77
CA VAL A 70 -11.97 -4.71 -10.59
C VAL A 70 -12.34 -6.08 -10.01
N GLN A 71 -13.63 -6.40 -9.95
CA GLN A 71 -14.10 -7.71 -9.50
C GLN A 71 -13.56 -8.83 -10.40
N TYR A 72 -13.74 -8.73 -11.72
CA TYR A 72 -13.27 -9.73 -12.66
C TYR A 72 -11.76 -9.86 -12.69
N PHE A 73 -11.05 -8.76 -12.45
CA PHE A 73 -9.60 -8.78 -12.31
C PHE A 73 -9.17 -9.56 -11.06
N SER A 74 -9.82 -9.35 -9.92
CA SER A 74 -9.55 -10.14 -8.70
C SER A 74 -9.86 -11.63 -8.89
N GLU A 75 -10.96 -11.96 -9.56
CA GLU A 75 -11.31 -13.35 -9.90
C GLU A 75 -10.29 -13.97 -10.87
N PHE A 76 -9.81 -13.19 -11.85
CA PHE A 76 -8.79 -13.60 -12.80
C PHE A 76 -7.49 -13.93 -12.09
N GLN A 77 -7.00 -13.06 -11.21
CA GLN A 77 -5.79 -13.27 -10.43
C GLN A 77 -5.86 -14.59 -9.64
N LYS A 78 -6.96 -14.83 -8.92
CA LYS A 78 -7.17 -16.09 -8.19
C LYS A 78 -7.14 -17.31 -9.10
N ALA A 79 -7.82 -17.24 -10.26
CA ALA A 79 -7.83 -18.34 -11.22
C ALA A 79 -6.44 -18.58 -11.84
N PHE A 80 -5.67 -17.53 -12.06
CA PHE A 80 -4.30 -17.57 -12.58
C PHE A 80 -3.33 -18.21 -11.58
N GLU A 81 -3.42 -17.82 -10.31
CA GLU A 81 -2.65 -18.39 -9.20
C GLU A 81 -2.98 -19.86 -8.94
N LEU A 82 -4.26 -20.25 -8.97
CA LEU A 82 -4.68 -21.66 -8.79
C LEU A 82 -4.09 -22.58 -9.87
N ARG A 83 -3.85 -22.05 -11.07
CA ARG A 83 -3.21 -22.77 -12.18
C ARG A 83 -1.68 -22.76 -12.08
N LYS A 84 -1.11 -22.11 -11.06
CA LYS A 84 0.33 -21.97 -10.81
C LYS A 84 1.06 -21.28 -11.97
N PHE A 85 0.37 -20.43 -12.72
CA PHE A 85 1.01 -19.58 -13.70
C PHE A 85 1.76 -18.46 -12.97
N THR A 86 2.98 -18.13 -13.41
CA THR A 86 3.80 -17.09 -12.77
C THR A 86 4.55 -16.28 -13.80
N GLY A 87 4.62 -14.97 -13.60
CA GLY A 87 5.53 -14.07 -14.33
C GLY A 87 5.32 -13.97 -15.84
N THR A 88 4.13 -14.27 -16.36
CA THR A 88 3.90 -14.28 -17.81
C THR A 88 3.67 -12.88 -18.37
N SER A 89 4.09 -12.66 -19.60
CA SER A 89 3.92 -11.39 -20.31
C SER A 89 2.44 -11.11 -20.62
N SER A 90 1.65 -12.17 -20.86
CA SER A 90 0.20 -12.08 -21.08
C SER A 90 -0.57 -11.57 -19.87
N PHE A 91 -0.19 -12.01 -18.66
CA PHE A 91 -0.80 -11.54 -17.42
C PHE A 91 -0.53 -10.04 -17.21
N ARG A 92 0.70 -9.59 -17.50
CA ARG A 92 1.05 -8.17 -17.40
C ARG A 92 0.27 -7.34 -18.41
N ALA A 93 0.25 -7.75 -19.68
CA ALA A 93 -0.43 -7.03 -20.76
C ALA A 93 -1.93 -6.82 -20.47
N VAL A 94 -2.62 -7.86 -19.99
CA VAL A 94 -4.04 -7.74 -19.65
C VAL A 94 -4.28 -6.94 -18.37
N SER A 95 -3.36 -7.00 -17.41
CA SER A 95 -3.50 -6.24 -16.17
C SER A 95 -3.43 -4.74 -16.45
N GLU A 96 -2.49 -4.32 -17.29
CA GLU A 96 -2.35 -2.92 -17.69
C GLU A 96 -3.62 -2.43 -18.43
N SER A 97 -4.18 -3.20 -19.37
CA SER A 97 -5.37 -2.79 -20.12
C SER A 97 -6.65 -2.75 -19.29
N VAL A 98 -6.89 -3.77 -18.47
CA VAL A 98 -8.08 -3.86 -17.61
C VAL A 98 -8.05 -2.79 -16.52
N LEU A 99 -6.90 -2.55 -15.89
CA LEU A 99 -6.78 -1.53 -14.86
C LEU A 99 -6.91 -0.13 -15.44
N ALA A 100 -6.36 0.13 -16.63
CA ALA A 100 -6.54 1.41 -17.33
C ALA A 100 -8.02 1.69 -17.61
N GLU A 101 -8.75 0.72 -18.17
CA GLU A 101 -10.20 0.85 -18.42
C GLU A 101 -10.97 1.04 -17.10
N ALA A 102 -10.61 0.32 -16.03
CA ALA A 102 -11.26 0.49 -14.73
C ALA A 102 -11.09 1.91 -14.16
N VAL A 103 -9.91 2.50 -14.36
CA VAL A 103 -9.60 3.90 -13.99
C VAL A 103 -10.42 4.88 -14.83
N ASP A 104 -10.50 4.68 -16.14
CA ASP A 104 -11.26 5.57 -17.03
C ASP A 104 -12.76 5.55 -16.70
N GLN A 105 -13.32 4.36 -16.46
CA GLN A 105 -14.70 4.22 -16.00
C GLN A 105 -14.94 4.87 -14.63
N LEU A 106 -13.97 4.78 -13.71
CA LEU A 106 -14.05 5.51 -12.44
C LEU A 106 -14.05 7.03 -12.67
N LYS A 107 -13.16 7.55 -13.53
CA LYS A 107 -13.10 8.98 -13.86
C LYS A 107 -14.42 9.48 -14.44
N ILE A 108 -15.02 8.73 -15.36
CA ILE A 108 -16.35 9.01 -15.91
C ILE A 108 -17.40 9.09 -14.79
N SER A 109 -17.38 8.14 -13.85
CA SER A 109 -18.34 8.12 -12.74
C SER A 109 -18.16 9.31 -11.81
N VAL A 110 -16.92 9.63 -11.41
CA VAL A 110 -16.62 10.77 -10.54
C VAL A 110 -17.04 12.09 -11.18
N GLN A 111 -16.85 12.24 -12.49
CA GLN A 111 -17.30 13.43 -13.22
C GLN A 111 -18.84 13.56 -13.29
N ARG A 112 -19.56 12.44 -13.43
CA ARG A 112 -21.03 12.45 -13.57
C ARG A 112 -21.78 12.53 -12.25
N GLU A 113 -21.34 11.75 -11.26
CA GLU A 113 -22.07 11.48 -10.02
C GLU A 113 -21.39 12.16 -8.82
N GLY A 114 -20.08 12.41 -8.91
CA GLY A 114 -19.26 12.85 -7.78
C GLY A 114 -18.71 11.67 -6.98
N LEU A 115 -17.66 11.94 -6.20
CA LEU A 115 -16.93 10.87 -5.53
C LEU A 115 -17.67 10.22 -4.36
N HIS A 116 -18.56 10.95 -3.68
CA HIS A 116 -19.32 10.42 -2.54
C HIS A 116 -20.25 9.25 -2.90
N PHE A 117 -20.48 9.00 -4.19
CA PHE A 117 -21.27 7.88 -4.68
C PHE A 117 -20.43 6.64 -5.02
N GLN A 118 -19.11 6.69 -4.85
CA GLN A 118 -18.23 5.55 -5.04
C GLN A 118 -18.19 4.68 -3.78
N ASP A 119 -18.05 3.37 -3.99
CA ASP A 119 -17.82 2.43 -2.89
C ASP A 119 -16.35 2.55 -2.41
N PRO A 120 -16.10 2.94 -1.14
CA PRO A 120 -14.75 3.06 -0.60
C PRO A 120 -13.92 1.78 -0.71
N SER A 121 -14.57 0.61 -0.57
CA SER A 121 -13.90 -0.70 -0.66
C SER A 121 -13.40 -0.97 -2.08
N ALA A 122 -14.24 -0.70 -3.08
CA ALA A 122 -13.87 -0.83 -4.50
C ALA A 122 -12.74 0.14 -4.89
N LEU A 123 -12.77 1.38 -4.39
CA LEU A 123 -11.71 2.36 -4.60
C LEU A 123 -10.36 1.86 -4.03
N LEU A 124 -10.35 1.40 -2.78
CA LEU A 124 -9.15 0.85 -2.15
C LEU A 124 -8.63 -0.39 -2.90
N GLY A 125 -9.54 -1.26 -3.36
CA GLY A 125 -9.20 -2.41 -4.20
C GLY A 125 -8.45 -1.98 -5.46
N LEU A 126 -9.00 -1.02 -6.22
CA LEU A 126 -8.36 -0.49 -7.43
C LEU A 126 -7.00 0.16 -7.12
N ILE A 127 -6.91 0.98 -6.07
CA ILE A 127 -5.64 1.63 -5.68
C ILE A 127 -4.56 0.60 -5.36
N ARG A 128 -4.88 -0.45 -4.61
CA ARG A 128 -3.92 -1.51 -4.27
C ARG A 128 -3.39 -2.20 -5.52
N GLU A 129 -4.25 -2.48 -6.48
CA GLU A 129 -3.84 -3.08 -7.76
C GLU A 129 -3.00 -2.12 -8.59
N LEU A 130 -3.37 -0.86 -8.72
CA LEU A 130 -2.55 0.15 -9.42
C LEU A 130 -1.13 0.24 -8.83
N ILE A 131 -1.01 0.28 -7.51
CA ILE A 131 0.31 0.32 -6.83
C ILE A 131 1.09 -0.98 -7.08
N ARG A 132 0.42 -2.15 -7.05
CA ARG A 132 1.04 -3.45 -7.35
C ARG A 132 1.63 -3.49 -8.77
N PHE A 133 0.94 -2.90 -9.74
CA PHE A 133 1.38 -2.80 -11.14
C PHE A 133 2.19 -1.53 -11.45
N ARG A 134 2.60 -0.79 -10.42
CA ARG A 134 3.45 0.40 -10.50
C ARG A 134 2.83 1.59 -11.23
N ASP A 135 1.51 1.63 -11.33
CA ASP A 135 0.77 2.80 -11.79
C ASP A 135 0.48 3.76 -10.63
N TYR A 136 1.55 4.30 -10.07
CA TYR A 136 1.50 5.19 -8.91
C TYR A 136 0.81 6.53 -9.23
N ARG A 137 0.81 6.96 -10.50
CA ARG A 137 0.21 8.23 -10.93
C ARG A 137 -1.31 8.16 -10.88
N ASN A 138 -1.91 7.13 -11.49
CA ASN A 138 -3.35 6.94 -11.40
C ASN A 138 -3.78 6.62 -9.95
N ALA A 139 -2.97 5.86 -9.20
CA ALA A 139 -3.21 5.64 -7.77
C ALA A 139 -3.28 6.97 -7.00
N LEU A 140 -2.30 7.88 -7.18
CA LEU A 140 -2.31 9.21 -6.56
C LEU A 140 -3.51 10.06 -6.97
N GLU A 141 -3.89 10.02 -8.23
CA GLU A 141 -5.04 10.77 -8.74
C GLU A 141 -6.32 10.36 -7.98
N ILE A 142 -6.57 9.05 -7.89
CA ILE A 142 -7.70 8.48 -7.14
C ILE A 142 -7.59 8.82 -5.64
N LEU A 143 -6.39 8.68 -5.07
CA LEU A 143 -6.12 8.99 -3.66
C LEU A 143 -6.25 10.51 -3.34
N ASN A 144 -6.26 11.36 -4.36
CA ASN A 144 -6.50 12.79 -4.20
C ASN A 144 -7.98 13.14 -4.33
N TYR A 145 -8.77 12.34 -5.04
CA TYR A 145 -10.20 12.51 -5.06
C TYR A 145 -10.82 12.24 -3.69
N SER A 146 -10.40 11.18 -2.98
CA SER A 146 -11.05 10.65 -1.76
C SER A 146 -11.60 11.68 -0.76
N SER A 147 -12.69 11.32 -0.08
CA SER A 147 -13.32 12.15 0.95
C SER A 147 -12.38 12.41 2.14
N SER A 148 -12.66 13.45 2.93
CA SER A 148 -11.87 13.80 4.11
C SER A 148 -11.81 12.69 5.17
N VAL A 149 -12.84 11.84 5.25
CA VAL A 149 -12.91 10.71 6.18
C VAL A 149 -11.96 9.58 5.74
N GLU A 150 -11.96 9.26 4.44
CA GLU A 150 -11.09 8.23 3.86
C GLU A 150 -9.62 8.64 3.88
N ARG A 151 -9.33 9.94 3.63
CA ARG A 151 -7.98 10.53 3.71
C ARG A 151 -7.32 10.31 5.07
N ASN A 152 -8.11 10.10 6.12
CA ASN A 152 -7.63 9.92 7.47
C ASN A 152 -7.54 8.46 7.92
N SER A 153 -7.95 7.50 7.10
CA SER A 153 -7.76 6.08 7.42
C SER A 153 -6.27 5.70 7.33
N PRO A 154 -5.75 4.84 8.23
CA PRO A 154 -4.33 4.48 8.25
C PRO A 154 -3.86 3.83 6.95
N GLU A 155 -4.64 2.88 6.41
CA GLU A 155 -4.33 2.22 5.14
C GLU A 155 -4.19 3.21 3.99
N PHE A 156 -5.10 4.16 3.88
CA PHE A 156 -5.07 5.17 2.84
C PHE A 156 -3.81 6.05 2.92
N LEU A 157 -3.37 6.39 4.13
CA LEU A 157 -2.12 7.11 4.33
C LEU A 157 -0.90 6.29 3.88
N TYR A 158 -0.87 4.97 4.14
CA TYR A 158 0.20 4.10 3.63
C TYR A 158 0.24 4.06 2.11
N LEU A 159 -0.90 3.85 1.45
CA LEU A 159 -0.97 3.78 -0.01
C LEU A 159 -0.62 5.13 -0.66
N LYS A 160 -1.01 6.23 -0.03
CA LYS A 160 -0.64 7.58 -0.47
C LYS A 160 0.83 7.89 -0.26
N ALA A 161 1.40 7.50 0.87
CA ALA A 161 2.82 7.63 1.14
C ALA A 161 3.65 6.84 0.11
N GLU A 162 3.31 5.57 -0.11
CA GLU A 162 3.97 4.73 -1.12
C GLU A 162 3.90 5.37 -2.50
N SER A 163 2.73 5.84 -2.92
CA SER A 163 2.59 6.43 -4.24
C SER A 163 3.37 7.74 -4.38
N PHE A 164 3.38 8.60 -3.35
CA PHE A 164 4.19 9.83 -3.35
C PHE A 164 5.68 9.53 -3.47
N PHE A 165 6.17 8.54 -2.71
CA PHE A 165 7.56 8.15 -2.72
C PHE A 165 7.99 7.72 -4.13
N GLN A 166 7.20 6.84 -4.75
CA GLN A 166 7.49 6.29 -6.08
C GLN A 166 7.35 7.33 -7.21
N THR A 167 6.66 8.45 -6.96
CA THR A 167 6.61 9.60 -7.86
C THR A 167 7.65 10.69 -7.57
N GLY A 168 8.52 10.50 -6.57
CA GLY A 168 9.62 11.41 -6.25
C GLY A 168 9.33 12.44 -5.15
N GLU A 169 8.18 12.39 -4.47
CA GLU A 169 7.85 13.23 -3.31
C GLU A 169 8.26 12.55 -1.99
N GLU A 170 9.51 12.10 -1.89
CA GLU A 170 10.02 11.27 -0.79
C GLU A 170 9.78 11.88 0.60
N ARG A 171 10.13 13.15 0.77
CA ARG A 171 9.97 13.88 2.04
C ARG A 171 8.52 13.85 2.53
N ARG A 172 7.57 14.08 1.62
CA ARG A 172 6.14 14.05 1.92
C ARG A 172 5.65 12.64 2.22
N ALA A 173 6.18 11.65 1.52
CA ALA A 173 5.88 10.25 1.77
C ALA A 173 6.30 9.81 3.17
N ILE A 174 7.52 10.15 3.60
CA ILE A 174 8.02 9.79 4.95
C ILE A 174 7.14 10.38 6.06
N LEU A 175 6.69 11.63 5.91
CA LEU A 175 5.73 12.24 6.84
C LEU A 175 4.40 11.46 6.89
N LEU A 176 3.86 11.07 5.74
CA LEU A 176 2.61 10.30 5.67
C LEU A 176 2.77 8.89 6.22
N PHE A 177 3.90 8.22 5.99
CA PHE A 177 4.22 6.93 6.60
C PHE A 177 4.23 7.05 8.12
N ARG A 178 4.92 8.06 8.66
CA ARG A 178 4.97 8.32 10.11
C ARG A 178 3.55 8.52 10.67
N GLU A 179 2.71 9.29 9.99
CA GLU A 179 1.31 9.50 10.40
C GLU A 179 0.48 8.21 10.35
N ALA A 180 0.63 7.41 9.30
CA ALA A 180 -0.06 6.13 9.14
C ALA A 180 0.28 5.18 10.29
N PHE A 181 1.58 5.03 10.60
CA PHE A 181 2.06 4.24 11.73
C PHE A 181 1.58 4.79 13.06
N LEU A 182 1.64 6.11 13.29
CA LEU A 182 1.13 6.72 14.52
C LEU A 182 -0.37 6.48 14.72
N LYS A 183 -1.16 6.36 13.65
CA LYS A 183 -2.58 6.00 13.77
C LYS A 183 -2.76 4.51 14.05
N ASP A 184 -2.27 3.66 13.16
CA ASP A 184 -2.41 2.21 13.27
C ASP A 184 -1.33 1.47 12.48
N PRO A 185 -0.34 0.85 13.15
CA PRO A 185 0.65 0.01 12.51
C PRO A 185 0.05 -1.26 11.88
N SER A 186 -1.04 -1.80 12.44
CA SER A 186 -1.62 -3.07 12.00
C SER A 186 -2.19 -3.00 10.57
N ALA A 187 -2.63 -1.80 10.17
CA ALA A 187 -3.14 -1.50 8.83
C ALA A 187 -2.06 -1.38 7.74
N ALA A 188 -0.77 -1.49 8.08
CA ALA A 188 0.32 -1.39 7.10
C ALA A 188 0.25 -2.53 6.07
N PRO A 189 0.14 -2.25 4.76
CA PRO A 189 0.13 -3.29 3.73
C PRO A 189 1.57 -3.64 3.33
N LEU A 190 2.33 -4.34 4.20
CA LEU A 190 3.77 -4.56 4.03
C LEU A 190 4.17 -5.19 2.69
N THR A 191 3.30 -6.02 2.09
CA THR A 191 3.54 -6.64 0.77
C THR A 191 3.52 -5.63 -0.38
N ILE A 192 2.79 -4.53 -0.21
CA ILE A 192 2.62 -3.44 -1.18
C ILE A 192 3.73 -2.40 -1.04
N LEU A 193 4.19 -2.13 0.19
CA LEU A 193 5.20 -1.09 0.43
C LEU A 193 6.55 -1.46 -0.21
N LYS A 194 7.05 -0.61 -1.11
CA LYS A 194 8.34 -0.74 -1.81
C LYS A 194 9.24 0.49 -1.63
N SER A 195 8.79 1.49 -0.88
CA SER A 195 9.57 2.69 -0.59
C SER A 195 10.79 2.38 0.27
N GLU A 196 11.98 2.82 -0.15
CA GLU A 196 13.17 2.85 0.73
C GLU A 196 13.09 4.07 1.66
N PRO A 197 13.64 4.04 2.89
CA PRO A 197 14.31 2.92 3.56
C PRO A 197 13.35 1.91 4.21
N ILE A 198 12.03 2.05 4.05
CA ILE A 198 11.05 1.21 4.75
C ILE A 198 11.15 -0.25 4.29
N LEU A 199 11.26 -0.49 2.98
CA LEU A 199 11.38 -1.82 2.41
C LEU A 199 12.60 -2.57 2.99
N SER A 200 13.78 -1.96 3.00
CA SER A 200 14.97 -2.60 3.56
C SER A 200 14.84 -2.95 5.04
N TRP A 201 14.13 -2.15 5.83
CA TRP A 201 13.83 -2.50 7.23
C TRP A 201 12.80 -3.61 7.38
N ILE A 202 11.76 -3.64 6.54
CA ILE A 202 10.82 -4.78 6.49
C ILE A 202 11.60 -6.07 6.21
N GLU A 203 12.48 -6.06 5.20
CA GLU A 203 13.25 -7.25 4.81
C GLU A 203 14.25 -7.71 5.87
N ARG A 204 14.87 -6.77 6.60
CA ARG A 204 15.78 -7.08 7.72
C ARG A 204 15.06 -7.67 8.92
N LEU A 205 13.84 -7.20 9.21
CA LEU A 205 13.12 -7.56 10.43
C LEU A 205 12.18 -8.76 10.24
N LYS A 206 11.76 -9.10 9.02
CA LYS A 206 10.75 -10.15 8.76
C LYS A 206 11.09 -11.53 9.35
N ASN A 207 12.37 -11.86 9.51
CA ASN A 207 12.82 -13.14 10.08
C ASN A 207 13.03 -13.07 11.60
N SER A 208 13.01 -11.87 12.19
CA SER A 208 13.19 -11.65 13.63
C SER A 208 11.88 -11.76 14.42
N TYR A 209 10.74 -11.73 13.73
CA TYR A 209 9.41 -11.81 14.33
C TYR A 209 8.61 -12.94 13.70
N GLN A 210 8.01 -13.80 14.54
CA GLN A 210 7.16 -14.90 14.07
C GLN A 210 5.83 -14.39 13.50
N GLU A 211 5.26 -13.37 14.14
CA GLU A 211 4.02 -12.76 13.71
C GLU A 211 4.27 -11.46 12.92
N GLU A 212 3.62 -11.32 11.77
CA GLU A 212 3.59 -10.05 11.02
C GLU A 212 3.01 -8.90 11.87
N SER A 213 2.13 -9.24 12.82
CA SER A 213 1.50 -8.27 13.72
C SER A 213 2.53 -7.55 14.61
N ASP A 214 3.54 -8.27 15.09
CA ASP A 214 4.62 -7.71 15.90
C ASP A 214 5.63 -6.93 15.05
N LEU A 215 5.92 -7.43 13.85
CA LEU A 215 6.75 -6.72 12.86
C LEU A 215 6.17 -5.34 12.54
N LYS A 216 4.85 -5.26 12.33
CA LYS A 216 4.16 -3.99 12.05
C LYS A 216 4.31 -2.99 13.19
N GLU A 217 4.23 -3.46 14.43
CA GLU A 217 4.31 -2.60 15.62
C GLU A 217 5.73 -2.06 15.86
N VAL A 218 6.75 -2.89 15.62
CA VAL A 218 8.15 -2.51 15.89
C VAL A 218 8.80 -1.75 14.74
N LEU A 219 8.37 -1.96 13.50
CA LEU A 219 8.90 -1.27 12.33
C LEU A 219 8.99 0.26 12.51
N PRO A 220 7.92 0.99 12.90
CA PRO A 220 8.01 2.44 13.12
C PRO A 220 8.93 2.85 14.28
N VAL A 221 9.14 1.97 15.26
CA VAL A 221 10.08 2.22 16.37
C VAL A 221 11.51 2.22 15.85
N ILE A 222 11.86 1.21 15.04
CA ILE A 222 13.20 1.12 14.43
C ILE A 222 13.41 2.27 13.45
N LEU A 223 12.42 2.61 12.62
CA LEU A 223 12.52 3.76 11.72
C LEU A 223 12.72 5.07 12.49
N ALA A 224 12.08 5.24 13.64
CA ALA A 224 12.32 6.40 14.51
C ALA A 224 13.70 6.38 15.17
N GLU A 225 14.19 5.22 15.62
CA GLU A 225 15.53 5.05 16.19
C GLU A 225 16.62 5.38 15.15
N GLN A 226 16.41 5.02 13.89
CA GLN A 226 17.39 5.26 12.83
C GLN A 226 17.29 6.67 12.23
N GLY A 227 16.51 7.57 12.83
CA GLY A 227 16.34 8.96 12.35
C GLY A 227 15.48 9.11 11.10
N ILE A 228 14.88 8.03 10.58
CA ILE A 228 14.05 8.07 9.36
C ILE A 228 12.74 8.82 9.64
N PHE A 229 12.12 8.58 10.80
CA PHE A 229 10.94 9.32 11.26
C PHE A 229 11.32 10.48 12.19
N GLU A 230 12.26 11.31 11.76
CA GLU A 230 12.64 12.51 12.48
C GLU A 230 11.74 13.69 12.14
N GLU A 231 11.49 13.90 10.85
CA GLU A 231 10.77 15.07 10.38
C GLU A 231 9.31 15.09 10.87
N THR A 232 8.85 16.27 11.26
CA THR A 232 7.48 16.52 11.71
C THR A 232 6.81 17.54 10.81
N ARG A 233 5.55 17.32 10.49
CA ARG A 233 4.69 18.39 9.98
C ARG A 233 4.31 19.37 11.09
N ASN A 234 3.59 20.43 10.72
CA ASN A 234 2.97 21.32 11.68
C ASN A 234 1.76 20.62 12.32
N TYR A 235 1.84 20.37 13.63
CA TYR A 235 0.74 19.86 14.44
C TYR A 235 0.06 21.03 15.17
N SER A 236 -1.26 20.97 15.28
CA SER A 236 -2.00 21.86 16.17
C SER A 236 -1.77 21.48 17.63
N GLU A 237 -1.91 22.43 18.55
CA GLU A 237 -1.80 22.18 19.99
C GLU A 237 -2.76 21.05 20.44
N LYS A 238 -3.97 21.03 19.89
CA LYS A 238 -4.98 19.99 20.18
C LYS A 238 -4.50 18.59 19.77
N GLU A 239 -3.85 18.45 18.61
CA GLU A 239 -3.29 17.16 18.17
C GLU A 239 -2.15 16.72 19.09
N ILE A 240 -1.25 17.64 19.43
CA ILE A 240 -0.10 17.36 20.31
C ILE A 240 -0.60 16.90 21.70
N LEU A 241 -1.58 17.60 22.28
CA LEU A 241 -2.20 17.20 23.54
C LEU A 241 -2.86 15.83 23.43
N GLY A 242 -3.49 15.51 22.29
CA GLY A 242 -4.04 14.17 22.03
C GLY A 242 -2.97 13.07 22.04
N TYR A 243 -1.82 13.28 21.39
CA TYR A 243 -0.70 12.34 21.43
C TYR A 243 -0.12 12.19 22.84
N TYR A 244 -0.01 13.29 23.58
CA TYR A 244 0.46 13.28 24.96
C TYR A 244 -0.46 12.50 25.90
N GLN A 245 -1.78 12.77 25.85
CA GLN A 245 -2.76 12.03 26.64
C GLN A 245 -2.74 10.52 26.29
N ASN A 246 -2.57 10.18 25.01
CA ASN A 246 -2.41 8.79 24.60
C ASN A 246 -1.12 8.15 25.16
N LEU A 247 0.00 8.87 25.19
CA LEU A 247 1.24 8.39 25.81
C LEU A 247 1.04 8.09 27.31
N ILE A 248 0.39 8.98 28.05
CA ILE A 248 0.08 8.77 29.48
C ILE A 248 -0.83 7.55 29.66
N ARG A 249 -1.90 7.44 28.87
CA ARG A 249 -2.81 6.28 28.90
C ARG A 249 -2.07 4.96 28.64
N LEU A 250 -1.15 4.93 27.67
CA LEU A 250 -0.36 3.75 27.35
C LEU A 250 0.58 3.37 28.50
N LYS A 251 1.26 4.34 29.10
CA LYS A 251 2.12 4.15 30.29
C LYS A 251 1.33 3.56 31.46
N ASP A 252 0.13 4.09 31.74
CA ASP A 252 -0.71 3.59 32.83
C ASP A 252 -1.23 2.17 32.54
N THR A 253 -1.54 1.88 31.28
CA THR A 253 -1.92 0.53 30.83
C THR A 253 -0.77 -0.46 31.03
N LEU A 254 0.47 -0.05 30.70
CA LEU A 254 1.68 -0.86 30.90
C LEU A 254 1.93 -1.17 32.38
N ASN A 255 1.72 -0.20 33.27
CA ASN A 255 1.95 -0.36 34.71
C ASN A 255 0.87 -1.22 35.40
N SER A 256 -0.35 -1.27 34.85
CA SER A 256 -1.49 -1.95 35.46
C SER A 256 -1.66 -3.41 35.03
N ARG A 257 -1.06 -3.84 33.91
CA ARG A 257 -1.18 -5.20 33.37
C ARG A 257 0.18 -5.80 33.04
N LYS A 258 0.49 -6.98 33.60
CA LYS A 258 1.62 -7.83 33.16
C LYS A 258 1.10 -8.90 32.19
N ASP A 259 0.63 -8.48 31.02
CA ASP A 259 0.00 -9.37 30.03
C ASP A 259 0.81 -9.47 28.72
N PHE A 260 0.42 -10.42 27.87
CA PHE A 260 0.98 -10.71 26.53
C PHE A 260 1.10 -9.49 25.58
N TYR A 261 0.36 -8.40 25.82
CA TYR A 261 0.40 -7.19 24.99
C TYR A 261 1.51 -6.19 25.37
N ASP A 262 2.35 -6.51 26.36
CA ASP A 262 3.42 -5.64 26.85
C ASP A 262 4.31 -5.14 25.71
N PHE A 263 4.69 -6.02 24.78
CA PHE A 263 5.52 -5.67 23.62
C PHE A 263 4.90 -4.56 22.75
N LYS A 264 3.64 -4.76 22.30
CA LYS A 264 2.96 -3.80 21.42
C LYS A 264 2.75 -2.46 22.14
N ILE A 265 2.37 -2.48 23.42
CA ILE A 265 2.19 -1.25 24.20
C ILE A 265 3.52 -0.49 24.31
N ARG A 266 4.64 -1.18 24.58
CA ARG A 266 5.98 -0.57 24.59
C ARG A 266 6.32 0.07 23.25
N CYS A 267 6.09 -0.63 22.13
CA CYS A 267 6.30 -0.08 20.80
C CYS A 267 5.50 1.21 20.58
N ARG A 268 4.22 1.21 20.97
CA ARG A 268 3.35 2.39 20.85
C ARG A 268 3.80 3.55 21.73
N ILE A 269 4.27 3.28 22.96
CA ILE A 269 4.87 4.29 23.84
C ILE A 269 6.09 4.93 23.17
N LEU A 270 7.01 4.12 22.65
CA LEU A 270 8.21 4.61 21.97
C LEU A 270 7.87 5.49 20.77
N GLN A 271 6.90 5.08 19.94
CA GLN A 271 6.43 5.87 18.79
C GLN A 271 5.87 7.25 19.22
N HIS A 272 4.98 7.28 20.20
CA HIS A 272 4.34 8.52 20.67
C HIS A 272 5.33 9.44 21.37
N ALA A 273 6.23 8.89 22.18
CA ALA A 273 7.29 9.67 22.82
C ALA A 273 8.25 10.27 21.79
N CYS A 274 8.68 9.51 20.76
CA CYS A 274 9.50 10.05 19.67
C CYS A 274 8.80 11.21 18.94
N LEU A 275 7.52 11.00 18.60
CA LEU A 275 6.49 12.03 18.45
C LEU A 275 6.82 13.37 19.12
N LEU A 276 6.54 13.38 20.40
CA LEU A 276 6.53 14.58 21.22
C LEU A 276 7.93 15.17 21.36
N LEU A 277 8.96 14.34 21.43
CA LEU A 277 10.34 14.79 21.50
C LEU A 277 10.79 15.54 20.24
N ASP A 278 10.36 15.10 19.06
CA ASP A 278 10.69 15.80 17.81
C ASP A 278 9.93 17.11 17.68
N VAL A 279 8.62 17.12 17.99
CA VAL A 279 7.81 18.34 17.95
C VAL A 279 8.33 19.40 18.93
N TYR A 280 8.75 18.99 20.13
CA TYR A 280 9.27 19.89 21.18
C TYR A 280 10.80 19.98 21.22
N ARG A 281 11.51 19.65 20.13
CA ARG A 281 12.98 19.62 20.11
C ARG A 281 13.65 20.92 20.58
N GLY A 282 13.02 22.07 20.32
CA GLY A 282 13.49 23.39 20.77
C GLY A 282 13.02 23.81 22.17
N MET A 283 12.14 23.02 22.81
CA MET A 283 11.55 23.29 24.12
C MET A 283 11.88 22.15 25.09
N GLN A 284 13.17 21.80 25.17
CA GLN A 284 13.61 20.62 25.93
C GLN A 284 13.31 20.74 27.43
N TYR A 285 13.20 21.95 27.97
CA TYR A 285 12.82 22.18 29.37
C TYR A 285 11.30 22.20 29.62
N GLY A 286 10.49 22.04 28.57
CA GLY A 286 9.05 21.97 28.67
C GLY A 286 8.59 20.68 29.36
N GLU A 287 7.51 20.77 30.13
CA GLU A 287 6.92 19.66 30.89
C GLU A 287 6.64 18.44 30.01
N ILE A 288 5.96 18.64 28.87
CA ILE A 288 5.62 17.57 27.93
C ILE A 288 6.87 16.87 27.41
N TYR A 289 7.93 17.62 27.07
CA TYR A 289 9.18 17.02 26.59
C TYR A 289 9.85 16.16 27.67
N GLN A 290 9.98 16.71 28.89
CA GLN A 290 10.64 16.03 30.00
C GLN A 290 9.88 14.79 30.45
N GLU A 291 8.56 14.88 30.57
CA GLU A 291 7.74 13.72 30.92
C GLU A 291 7.77 12.66 29.81
N SER A 292 7.65 13.05 28.53
CA SER A 292 7.72 12.11 27.41
C SER A 292 9.07 11.38 27.37
N LYS A 293 10.17 12.10 27.61
CA LYS A 293 11.51 11.51 27.70
C LYS A 293 11.62 10.53 28.86
N LYS A 294 11.15 10.92 30.04
CA LYS A 294 11.16 10.05 31.24
C LYS A 294 10.38 8.75 31.01
N ILE A 295 9.22 8.83 30.33
CA ILE A 295 8.41 7.65 29.99
C ILE A 295 9.16 6.77 28.99
N LEU A 296 9.76 7.35 27.95
CA LEU A 296 10.58 6.62 26.98
C LEU A 296 11.73 5.88 27.67
N ASP A 297 12.49 6.57 28.51
CA ASP A 297 13.64 6.00 29.23
C ASP A 297 13.21 4.90 30.22
N SER A 298 11.99 4.97 30.76
CA SER A 298 11.45 3.90 31.61
C SER A 298 11.09 2.62 30.86
N VAL A 299 10.82 2.73 29.55
CA VAL A 299 10.44 1.59 28.68
C VAL A 299 11.65 0.95 28.03
N ASP A 300 12.60 1.74 27.53
CA ASP A 300 13.86 1.27 26.91
C ASP A 300 15.02 2.21 27.31
N PRO A 301 15.72 1.88 28.42
CA PRO A 301 16.89 2.62 28.86
C PRO A 301 18.01 2.54 27.84
N GLY A 302 18.18 3.58 27.03
CA GLY A 302 19.20 3.67 25.99
C GLY A 302 18.64 3.95 24.59
N PHE A 303 17.34 3.78 24.37
CA PHE A 303 16.69 4.10 23.10
C PHE A 303 16.98 5.53 22.65
N PHE A 304 16.86 6.51 23.56
CA PHE A 304 17.12 7.91 23.23
C PHE A 304 18.54 8.13 22.71
N GLN A 305 19.55 7.48 23.31
CA GLN A 305 20.94 7.59 22.86
C GLN A 305 21.15 6.92 21.51
N ARG A 306 20.66 5.68 21.33
CA ARG A 306 20.71 4.98 20.04
C ARG A 306 20.06 5.80 18.93
N ARG A 307 18.97 6.48 19.26
CA ARG A 307 18.29 7.40 18.35
C ARG A 307 19.12 8.62 17.97
N GLN A 308 19.76 9.26 18.94
CA GLN A 308 20.65 10.40 18.66
C GLN A 308 21.83 9.98 17.76
N ASP A 309 22.31 8.76 17.92
CA ASP A 309 23.39 8.22 17.07
C ASP A 309 22.89 7.83 15.68
N GLY A 310 21.63 7.37 15.56
CA GLY A 310 20.96 7.11 14.29
C GLY A 310 20.76 8.37 13.45
N ILE A 311 20.29 9.46 14.07
CA ILE A 311 20.06 10.76 13.39
C ILE A 311 21.36 11.38 12.85
N LYS A 312 22.51 11.09 13.46
CA LYS A 312 23.81 11.66 13.06
C LYS A 312 24.46 10.96 11.86
N LYS A 313 23.94 9.81 11.43
CA LYS A 313 24.47 9.02 10.31
C LYS A 313 23.90 9.49 8.99
#